data_AF-A0A964JMQ0-F1
#
_entry.id   AF-A0A964JMQ0-F1
#
_cell.length_a   1.000
_cell.length_b   1.000
_cell.length_c   1.000
_cell.angle_alpha   90.00
_cell.angle_beta   90.00
_cell.angle_gamma   90.00
#
_symmetry.space_group_name_H-M   'P 1'
#
loop_
_entity.id
_entity.type
_entity.pdbx_description
1 polymer ?
#
loop_
_entity_poly.entity_id
_entity_poly.type
_entity_poly.pdbx_seq_one_letter_code
_entity_poly.pdbx_strand_id
1 'polypeptide(L)'
;MLDHYFDGAAQAGKFLAEHAQEHADQAAVTAAVNDGIDALRVAFGTYCRTAEAHLLSEEEVLQPLVVQLPAPKAPKFAEWCVSAGIAHGGFEHFVAHGVRSLSTFGSTKNPAATATRVFVQALKAVSSAEHWAAHQPIVRASMPEAIWAAIVEEVPSLARIDGASG
;
A
#
# COMPACT_ATOMS: atom_id res chain seq x y z
N MET A 1 -14.72 7.40 10.90
CA MET A 1 -15.13 7.89 9.57
C MET A 1 -15.32 6.72 8.59
N LEU A 2 -14.32 5.86 8.35
CA LEU A 2 -14.51 4.53 7.72
C LEU A 2 -15.60 3.70 8.43
N ASP A 3 -15.59 3.75 9.76
CA ASP A 3 -16.51 3.04 10.62
C ASP A 3 -18.00 3.42 10.44
N HIS A 4 -18.27 4.66 9.98
CA HIS A 4 -19.62 5.11 9.65
C HIS A 4 -20.14 4.44 8.37
N TYR A 5 -19.25 4.15 7.42
CA TYR A 5 -19.60 3.52 6.15
C TYR A 5 -19.57 1.99 6.21
N PHE A 6 -18.92 1.43 7.23
CA PHE A 6 -18.72 0.00 7.42
C PHE A 6 -19.47 -0.55 8.66
N ASP A 7 -20.49 0.16 9.15
CA ASP A 7 -21.33 -0.26 10.28
C ASP A 7 -20.54 -0.73 11.52
N GLY A 8 -19.46 -0.04 11.87
CA GLY A 8 -18.62 -0.43 13.00
C GLY A 8 -17.59 -1.52 12.70
N ALA A 9 -17.58 -2.11 11.50
CA ALA A 9 -16.71 -3.23 11.17
C ALA A 9 -15.22 -2.84 11.21
N ALA A 10 -14.86 -1.60 10.87
CA ALA A 10 -13.47 -1.14 10.92
C ALA A 10 -12.93 -1.03 12.35
N GLN A 11 -13.81 -0.85 13.35
CA GLN A 11 -13.47 -0.86 14.78
C GLN A 11 -13.91 -2.13 15.50
N ALA A 12 -14.28 -3.18 14.76
CA ALA A 12 -14.63 -4.45 15.38
C ALA A 12 -13.47 -4.95 16.24
N GLY A 13 -13.79 -5.46 17.44
CA GLY A 13 -12.77 -5.94 18.39
C GLY A 13 -11.82 -7.00 17.81
N LYS A 14 -12.26 -7.70 16.76
CA LYS A 14 -11.43 -8.61 15.95
C LYS A 14 -10.23 -7.90 15.33
N PHE A 15 -10.43 -6.82 14.56
CA PHE A 15 -9.32 -6.11 13.90
C PHE A 15 -8.40 -5.40 14.89
N LEU A 16 -8.94 -4.89 16.00
CA LEU A 16 -8.10 -4.32 17.07
C LEU A 16 -7.15 -5.37 17.65
N ALA A 17 -7.63 -6.59 17.88
CA ALA A 17 -6.79 -7.68 18.37
C ALA A 17 -5.77 -8.14 17.29
N GLU A 18 -6.17 -8.21 16.03
CA GLU A 18 -5.28 -8.53 14.91
C GLU A 18 -4.14 -7.50 14.77
N HIS A 19 -4.44 -6.19 14.80
CA HIS A 19 -3.41 -5.15 14.77
C HIS A 19 -2.48 -5.20 15.99
N ALA A 20 -3.00 -5.52 17.18
CA ALA A 20 -2.17 -5.66 18.37
C ALA A 20 -1.18 -6.82 18.22
N GLN A 21 -1.62 -7.95 17.64
CA GLN A 21 -0.75 -9.08 17.36
C GLN A 21 0.27 -8.74 16.26
N GLU A 22 -0.14 -8.06 15.20
CA GLU A 22 0.76 -7.64 14.13
C GLU A 22 1.86 -6.70 14.64
N HIS A 23 1.51 -5.73 15.49
CA HIS A 23 2.50 -4.86 16.14
C HIS A 23 3.47 -5.64 17.04
N ALA A 24 2.99 -6.66 17.77
CA ALA A 24 3.85 -7.51 18.58
C ALA A 24 4.83 -8.32 17.70
N ASP A 25 4.36 -8.85 16.58
CA ASP A 25 5.20 -9.60 15.63
C ASP A 25 6.23 -8.67 14.95
N GLN A 26 5.84 -7.44 14.60
CA GLN A 26 6.77 -6.42 14.06
C GLN A 26 7.86 -6.04 15.09
N ALA A 27 7.49 -5.90 16.37
CA ALA A 27 8.45 -5.66 17.43
C ALA A 27 9.42 -6.85 17.58
N ALA A 28 8.94 -8.08 17.45
CA ALA A 28 9.77 -9.28 17.47
C ALA A 28 10.75 -9.34 16.29
N VAL A 29 10.30 -8.99 15.08
CA VAL A 29 11.18 -8.86 13.90
C VAL A 29 12.28 -7.84 14.15
N THR A 30 11.92 -6.68 14.71
CA THR A 30 12.87 -5.60 15.01
C THR A 30 13.92 -6.03 16.03
N ALA A 31 13.51 -6.75 17.09
CA ALA A 31 14.43 -7.27 18.09
C ALA A 31 15.40 -8.30 17.49
N ALA A 32 14.90 -9.19 16.63
CA ALA A 32 15.67 -10.27 16.03
C ALA A 32 16.76 -9.82 15.04
N VAL A 33 16.77 -8.54 14.62
CA VAL A 33 17.78 -7.99 13.70
C VAL A 33 19.21 -8.20 14.21
N ASN A 34 19.43 -8.09 15.52
CA ASN A 34 20.76 -8.22 16.13
C ASN A 34 21.10 -9.66 16.55
N ASP A 35 20.13 -10.57 16.52
CA ASP A 35 20.28 -11.96 16.99
C ASP A 35 20.75 -12.92 15.88
N GLY A 36 20.92 -12.40 14.66
CA GLY A 36 21.42 -13.15 13.50
C GLY A 36 20.32 -13.62 12.55
N ILE A 37 20.75 -14.11 11.39
CA ILE A 37 19.87 -14.34 10.24
C ILE A 37 18.78 -15.40 10.50
N ASP A 38 19.07 -16.41 11.32
CA ASP A 38 18.11 -17.48 11.60
C ASP A 38 16.99 -17.00 12.54
N ALA A 39 17.33 -16.22 13.57
CA ALA A 39 16.34 -15.59 14.44
C ALA A 39 15.45 -14.62 13.65
N LEU A 40 16.06 -13.80 12.80
CA LEU A 40 15.33 -12.89 11.91
C LEU A 40 14.40 -13.63 10.97
N ARG A 41 14.84 -14.74 10.36
CA ARG A 41 14.02 -15.56 9.46
C ARG A 41 12.80 -16.15 10.18
N VAL A 42 12.98 -16.64 11.40
CA VAL A 42 11.87 -17.19 12.21
C VAL A 42 10.87 -16.10 12.57
N ALA A 43 11.33 -14.97 13.10
CA ALA A 43 10.47 -13.84 13.48
C ALA A 43 9.70 -13.29 12.27
N PHE A 44 10.41 -13.07 11.15
CA PHE A 44 9.80 -12.58 9.93
C PHE A 44 8.81 -13.58 9.33
N GLY A 45 9.12 -14.88 9.36
CA GLY A 45 8.20 -15.91 8.91
C GLY A 45 6.89 -15.95 9.72
N THR A 46 6.95 -15.66 11.02
CA THR A 46 5.76 -15.51 11.86
C THR A 46 4.97 -14.26 11.49
N TYR A 47 5.65 -13.10 11.44
CA TYR A 47 5.04 -11.84 11.01
C TYR A 47 4.32 -11.99 9.66
N CYS A 48 4.97 -12.59 8.65
CA CYS A 48 4.36 -12.79 7.33
C CYS A 48 3.06 -13.59 7.38
N ARG A 49 3.00 -14.68 8.16
CA ARG A 49 1.78 -15.49 8.27
C ARG A 49 0.66 -14.72 8.97
N THR A 50 0.99 -13.96 10.02
CA THR A 50 0.02 -13.11 10.72
C THR A 50 -0.51 -12.01 9.80
N ALA A 51 0.38 -11.28 9.13
CA ALA A 51 0.03 -10.21 8.21
C ALA A 51 -0.80 -10.73 7.03
N GLU A 52 -0.44 -11.87 6.44
CA GLU A 52 -1.23 -12.49 5.36
C GLU A 52 -2.63 -12.89 5.84
N ALA A 53 -2.74 -13.54 7.02
CA ALA A 53 -4.03 -13.91 7.59
C ALA A 53 -4.90 -12.69 7.92
N HIS A 54 -4.29 -11.62 8.44
CA HIS A 54 -4.97 -10.36 8.71
C HIS A 54 -5.49 -9.71 7.42
N LEU A 55 -4.67 -9.60 6.37
CA LEU A 55 -5.10 -9.06 5.08
C LEU A 55 -6.24 -9.87 4.44
N LEU A 56 -6.20 -11.21 4.55
CA LEU A 56 -7.30 -12.07 4.07
C LEU A 56 -8.59 -11.85 4.86
N SER A 57 -8.47 -11.69 6.19
CA SER A 57 -9.58 -11.36 7.10
C SER A 57 -10.20 -10.00 6.75
N GLU A 58 -9.36 -8.99 6.50
CA GLU A 58 -9.81 -7.68 6.02
C GLU A 58 -10.47 -7.77 4.65
N GLU A 59 -9.90 -8.52 3.70
CA GLU A 59 -10.51 -8.68 2.37
C GLU A 59 -11.89 -9.32 2.47
N GLU A 60 -12.05 -10.40 3.24
CA GLU A 60 -13.33 -11.10 3.41
C GLU A 60 -14.44 -10.19 3.99
N VAL A 61 -14.08 -9.32 4.92
CA VAL A 61 -15.06 -8.46 5.63
C VAL A 61 -15.24 -7.10 4.96
N LEU A 62 -14.15 -6.43 4.59
CA LEU A 62 -14.17 -5.05 4.10
C LEU A 62 -14.47 -5.00 2.59
N GLN A 63 -14.03 -5.97 1.78
CA GLN A 63 -14.26 -5.92 0.34
C GLN A 63 -15.76 -5.91 -0.03
N PRO A 64 -16.65 -6.72 0.59
CA PRO A 64 -18.09 -6.62 0.34
C PRO A 64 -18.68 -5.25 0.70
N LEU A 65 -18.16 -4.60 1.76
CA LEU A 65 -18.61 -3.27 2.18
C LEU A 65 -18.11 -2.20 1.21
N VAL A 66 -16.86 -2.30 0.76
CA VAL A 66 -16.28 -1.44 -0.29
C VAL A 66 -17.05 -1.57 -1.60
N VAL A 67 -17.53 -2.77 -1.95
CA VAL A 67 -18.37 -2.99 -3.15
C VAL A 67 -19.65 -2.16 -3.08
N GLN A 68 -20.26 -2.05 -1.90
CA GLN A 68 -21.52 -1.32 -1.67
C GLN A 68 -21.37 0.21 -1.62
N LEU A 69 -20.14 0.74 -1.54
CA LEU A 69 -19.91 2.18 -1.50
C LEU A 69 -20.44 2.90 -2.74
N PRO A 70 -21.09 4.08 -2.60
CA PRO A 70 -21.53 4.88 -3.72
C PRO A 70 -20.35 5.33 -4.58
N ALA A 71 -20.51 5.23 -5.91
CA ALA A 71 -19.56 5.80 -6.85
C ALA A 71 -19.62 7.35 -6.85
N PRO A 72 -18.49 8.05 -7.12
CA PRO A 72 -17.16 7.49 -7.36
C PRO A 72 -16.44 7.09 -6.05
N LYS A 73 -15.77 5.92 -6.06
CA LYS A 73 -15.08 5.37 -4.88
C LYS A 73 -13.69 5.98 -4.64
N ALA A 74 -12.97 6.30 -5.72
CA ALA A 74 -11.58 6.77 -5.63
C ALA A 74 -11.41 8.05 -4.78
N PRO A 75 -12.26 9.09 -4.90
CA PRO A 75 -12.15 10.27 -4.03
C PRO A 75 -12.37 9.97 -2.55
N LYS A 76 -13.25 9.01 -2.23
CA LYS A 76 -13.49 8.58 -0.85
C LYS A 76 -12.27 7.84 -0.29
N PHE A 77 -11.69 6.92 -1.05
CA PHE A 77 -10.45 6.27 -0.66
C PHE A 77 -9.28 7.25 -0.50
N ALA A 78 -9.18 8.24 -1.37
CA ALA A 78 -8.20 9.32 -1.26
C ALA A 78 -8.33 10.05 0.08
N GLU A 79 -9.55 10.47 0.42
CA GLU A 79 -9.84 11.17 1.67
C GLU A 79 -9.56 10.31 2.91
N TRP A 80 -9.88 9.02 2.86
CA TRP A 80 -9.87 8.17 4.05
C TRP A 80 -8.53 7.51 4.32
N CYS A 81 -7.91 6.96 3.29
CA CYS A 81 -6.71 6.14 3.42
C CYS A 81 -5.45 6.94 3.13
N VAL A 82 -5.44 7.74 2.06
CA VAL A 82 -4.25 8.50 1.66
C VAL A 82 -4.00 9.65 2.63
N SER A 83 -5.01 10.48 2.92
CA SER A 83 -4.85 11.60 3.85
C SER A 83 -4.51 11.14 5.28
N ALA A 84 -5.11 10.04 5.75
CA ALA A 84 -4.77 9.47 7.06
C ALA A 84 -3.32 8.94 7.08
N GLY A 85 -2.91 8.20 6.04
CA GLY A 85 -1.53 7.73 5.91
C GLY A 85 -0.51 8.87 5.91
N ILE A 86 -0.81 9.96 5.20
CA ILE A 86 0.03 11.18 5.20
C ILE A 86 0.07 11.80 6.61
N ALA A 87 -1.07 11.93 7.29
CA ALA A 87 -1.15 12.54 8.62
C ALA A 87 -0.41 11.73 9.71
N HIS A 88 -0.38 10.41 9.58
CA HIS A 88 0.35 9.53 10.50
C HIS A 88 1.86 9.44 10.19
N GLY A 89 2.31 9.96 9.04
CA GLY A 89 3.71 9.95 8.62
C GLY A 89 4.17 8.60 8.07
N GLY A 90 5.23 8.60 7.26
CA GLY A 90 5.81 7.39 6.67
C GLY A 90 5.11 6.90 5.40
N PHE A 91 4.12 7.64 4.88
CA PHE A 91 3.44 7.29 3.63
C PHE A 91 4.40 7.26 2.43
N GLU A 92 5.39 8.16 2.40
CA GLU A 92 6.45 8.17 1.39
C GLU A 92 7.28 6.89 1.44
N HIS A 93 7.57 6.40 2.66
CA HIS A 93 8.29 5.15 2.85
C HIS A 93 7.46 3.96 2.37
N PHE A 94 6.16 3.95 2.67
CA PHE A 94 5.23 2.95 2.15
C PHE A 94 5.20 2.93 0.62
N VAL A 95 5.06 4.10 -0.03
CA VAL A 95 5.09 4.20 -1.49
C VAL A 95 6.42 3.71 -2.06
N ALA A 96 7.55 4.17 -1.50
CA ALA A 96 8.87 3.76 -1.94
C ALA A 96 9.09 2.25 -1.79
N HIS A 97 8.68 1.69 -0.65
CA HIS A 97 8.78 0.25 -0.37
C HIS A 97 7.91 -0.55 -1.34
N GLY A 98 6.62 -0.20 -1.50
CA GLY A 98 5.71 -0.90 -2.41
C GLY A 98 6.22 -0.88 -3.85
N VAL A 99 6.67 0.28 -4.35
CA VAL A 99 7.25 0.39 -5.69
C VAL A 99 8.51 -0.46 -5.84
N ARG A 100 9.43 -0.38 -4.88
CA ARG A 100 10.70 -1.13 -4.93
C ARG A 100 10.44 -2.64 -4.90
N SER A 101 9.59 -3.11 -3.99
CA SER A 101 9.25 -4.53 -3.86
C SER A 101 8.59 -5.06 -5.13
N LEU A 102 7.58 -4.38 -5.66
CA LEU A 102 6.88 -4.83 -6.87
C LEU A 102 7.78 -4.77 -8.12
N SER A 103 8.62 -3.74 -8.24
CA SER A 103 9.51 -3.59 -9.41
C SER A 103 10.70 -4.55 -9.37
N THR A 104 11.05 -5.07 -8.18
CA THR A 104 12.11 -6.07 -8.02
C THR A 104 11.58 -7.49 -8.18
N PHE A 105 10.43 -7.81 -7.57
CA PHE A 105 9.98 -9.19 -7.41
C PHE A 105 8.72 -9.53 -8.20
N GLY A 106 7.93 -8.53 -8.59
CA GLY A 106 6.59 -8.75 -9.15
C GLY A 106 5.67 -9.46 -8.16
N SER A 107 4.81 -10.33 -8.69
CA SER A 107 4.01 -11.26 -7.91
C SER A 107 3.97 -12.64 -8.58
N THR A 108 3.38 -13.61 -7.91
CA THR A 108 3.13 -14.95 -8.49
C THR A 108 2.25 -14.92 -9.74
N LYS A 109 1.42 -13.87 -9.90
CA LYS A 109 0.47 -13.72 -11.02
C LYS A 109 0.94 -12.73 -12.08
N ASN A 110 1.80 -11.78 -11.73
CA ASN A 110 2.16 -10.65 -12.59
C ASN A 110 3.67 -10.42 -12.59
N PRO A 111 4.32 -10.26 -13.76
CA PRO A 111 5.69 -9.79 -13.84
C PRO A 111 5.88 -8.42 -13.16
N ALA A 112 7.12 -8.09 -12.80
CA ALA A 112 7.47 -6.86 -12.09
C ALA A 112 6.85 -5.60 -12.70
N ALA A 113 7.02 -5.38 -14.01
CA ALA A 113 6.46 -4.20 -14.68
C ALA A 113 4.92 -4.12 -14.57
N THR A 114 4.22 -5.23 -14.76
CA THR A 114 2.75 -5.30 -14.65
C THR A 114 2.29 -5.03 -13.21
N ALA A 115 2.94 -5.67 -12.23
CA ALA A 115 2.60 -5.51 -10.82
C ALA A 115 2.84 -4.05 -10.35
N THR A 116 3.99 -3.48 -10.71
CA THR A 116 4.32 -2.07 -10.41
C THR A 116 3.35 -1.11 -11.09
N ARG A 117 3.01 -1.34 -12.37
CA ARG A 117 2.04 -0.49 -13.08
C ARG A 117 0.70 -0.42 -12.35
N VAL A 118 0.15 -1.58 -11.98
CA VAL A 118 -1.15 -1.65 -11.30
C VAL A 118 -1.12 -0.83 -10.01
N PHE A 119 -0.06 -0.96 -9.21
CA PHE A 119 0.11 -0.19 -7.97
C PHE A 119 0.22 1.31 -8.23
N VAL A 120 1.12 1.73 -9.13
CA VAL A 120 1.37 3.14 -9.42
C VAL A 120 0.14 3.82 -10.04
N GLN A 121 -0.57 3.11 -10.92
CA GLN A 121 -1.82 3.59 -11.51
C GLN A 121 -2.92 3.75 -10.47
N ALA A 122 -3.06 2.78 -9.55
CA ALA A 122 -4.00 2.90 -8.43
C ALA A 122 -3.64 4.09 -7.54
N LEU A 123 -2.36 4.24 -7.16
CA LEU A 123 -1.86 5.36 -6.37
C LEU A 123 -2.19 6.70 -7.03
N LYS A 124 -1.93 6.86 -8.33
CA LYS A 124 -2.31 8.08 -9.06
C LYS A 124 -3.82 8.31 -9.03
N ALA A 125 -4.62 7.28 -9.27
CA ALA A 125 -6.09 7.40 -9.32
C ALA A 125 -6.72 7.83 -7.99
N VAL A 126 -6.10 7.49 -6.85
CA VAL A 126 -6.53 7.90 -5.51
C VAL A 126 -5.76 9.09 -4.95
N SER A 127 -4.87 9.70 -5.71
CA SER A 127 -4.15 10.91 -5.29
C SER A 127 -4.89 12.16 -5.77
N SER A 128 -4.87 13.23 -4.97
CA SER A 128 -5.09 14.58 -5.52
C SER A 128 -3.96 14.93 -6.49
N ALA A 129 -4.15 15.96 -7.31
CA ALA A 129 -3.09 16.45 -8.20
C ALA A 129 -1.81 16.83 -7.42
N GLU A 130 -1.99 17.49 -6.28
CA GLU A 130 -0.91 17.89 -5.37
C GLU A 130 -0.20 16.66 -4.76
N HIS A 131 -0.95 15.69 -4.24
CA HIS A 131 -0.37 14.46 -3.70
C HIS A 131 0.38 13.68 -4.79
N TRP A 132 -0.16 13.61 -6.01
CA TRP A 132 0.54 12.95 -7.11
C TRP A 132 1.84 13.66 -7.48
N ALA A 133 1.84 15.00 -7.51
CA ALA A 133 3.05 15.79 -7.75
C ALA A 133 4.14 15.49 -6.70
N ALA A 134 3.75 15.28 -5.44
CA ALA A 134 4.68 14.90 -4.36
C ALA A 134 5.14 13.43 -4.45
N HIS A 135 4.26 12.50 -4.81
CA HIS A 135 4.57 11.07 -4.83
C HIS A 135 5.31 10.61 -6.10
N GLN A 136 5.08 11.24 -7.25
CA GLN A 136 5.67 10.78 -8.53
C GLN A 136 7.21 10.74 -8.49
N PRO A 137 7.94 11.74 -7.95
CA PRO A 137 9.39 11.65 -7.83
C PRO A 137 9.85 10.45 -6.99
N ILE A 138 9.14 10.13 -5.91
CA ILE A 138 9.44 8.98 -5.04
C ILE A 138 9.22 7.68 -5.79
N VAL A 139 8.11 7.56 -6.51
CA VAL A 139 7.81 6.41 -7.37
C VAL A 139 8.95 6.20 -8.38
N ARG A 140 9.31 7.24 -9.12
CA ARG A 140 10.34 7.17 -10.16
C ARG A 140 11.71 6.78 -9.59
N ALA A 141 12.08 7.32 -8.43
CA ALA A 141 13.35 7.01 -7.77
C ALA A 141 13.40 5.60 -7.14
N SER A 142 12.25 4.95 -6.96
CA SER A 142 12.14 3.67 -6.24
C SER A 142 12.13 2.44 -7.14
N MET A 143 12.23 2.59 -8.46
CA MET A 143 12.25 1.49 -9.43
C MET A 143 13.38 1.63 -10.46
N PRO A 144 13.79 0.54 -11.14
CA PRO A 144 14.71 0.63 -12.27
C PRO A 144 14.15 1.49 -13.41
N GLU A 145 15.03 2.23 -14.10
CA GLU A 145 14.64 3.10 -15.22
C GLU A 145 13.92 2.34 -16.34
N ALA A 146 14.35 1.10 -16.63
CA ALA A 146 13.70 0.26 -17.63
C ALA A 146 12.25 -0.10 -17.26
N ILE A 147 11.96 -0.30 -15.97
CA ILE A 147 10.58 -0.56 -15.50
C ILE A 147 9.74 0.71 -15.63
N TRP A 148 10.29 1.87 -15.24
CA TRP A 148 9.60 3.15 -15.41
C TRP A 148 9.25 3.42 -16.88
N ALA A 149 10.20 3.22 -17.80
CA ALA A 149 9.97 3.37 -19.22
C ALA A 149 8.83 2.47 -19.72
N ALA A 150 8.84 1.19 -19.35
CA ALA A 150 7.82 0.22 -19.76
C ALA A 150 6.41 0.60 -19.25
N ILE A 151 6.27 1.01 -17.99
CA ILE A 151 4.95 1.36 -17.44
C ILE A 151 4.41 2.69 -17.99
N VAL A 152 5.28 3.64 -18.34
CA VAL A 152 4.89 4.92 -18.97
C VAL A 152 4.52 4.72 -20.44
N GLU A 153 5.16 3.78 -21.15
CA GLU A 153 4.76 3.40 -22.50
C GLU A 153 3.30 2.87 -22.52
N GLU A 154 2.95 2.02 -21.56
CA GLU A 154 1.58 1.49 -21.43
C GLU A 154 0.58 2.54 -20.89
N VAL A 155 1.03 3.39 -19.96
CA VAL A 155 0.17 4.41 -19.30
C VAL A 155 0.85 5.78 -19.32
N PRO A 156 0.81 6.51 -20.45
CA PRO A 156 1.51 7.79 -20.61
C PRO A 156 1.08 8.87 -19.62
N SER A 157 -0.12 8.77 -19.04
CA SER A 157 -0.60 9.71 -18.03
C SER A 157 0.23 9.66 -16.74
N LEU A 158 0.95 8.56 -16.45
CA LEU A 158 1.82 8.46 -15.27
C LEU A 158 3.01 9.43 -15.31
N ALA A 159 3.49 9.80 -16.50
CA ALA A 159 4.58 10.77 -16.64
C ALA A 159 4.13 12.23 -16.38
N ARG A 160 2.83 12.50 -16.38
CA ARG A 160 2.29 13.86 -16.22
C ARG A 160 2.10 14.20 -14.75
N ILE A 161 2.57 15.39 -14.37
CA ILE A 161 2.20 16.07 -13.13
C ILE A 161 1.06 17.02 -13.50
N ASP A 162 -0.15 16.65 -13.14
CA ASP A 162 -1.33 17.47 -13.41
C ASP A 162 -1.32 18.67 -12.44
N GLY A 163 -1.47 19.90 -12.94
CA GLY A 163 -1.46 21.13 -12.11
C GLY A 163 -0.21 22.02 -12.19
N ALA A 164 0.81 21.64 -12.97
CA ALA A 164 1.85 22.57 -13.40
C ALA A 164 1.30 23.46 -14.54
N SER A 165 0.45 24.42 -14.18
CA SER A 165 0.18 25.56 -15.07
C SER A 165 1.47 26.36 -15.17
N GLY A 166 2.11 26.31 -16.35
CA GLY A 166 3.12 27.30 -16.73
C GLY A 166 2.53 28.68 -16.90
#